data_AF-A0A8H3DW22-F1
#
_entry.id   AF-A0A8H3DW22-F1
#
_cell.length_a   1.000
_cell.length_b   1.000
_cell.length_c   1.000
_cell.angle_alpha   90.00
_cell.angle_beta   90.00
_cell.angle_gamma   90.00
#
_symmetry.space_group_name_H-M   'P 1'
#
loop_
_entity.id
_entity.type
_entity.pdbx_description
1 polymer ?
#
loop_
_entity_poly.entity_id
_entity_poly.type
_entity_poly.pdbx_seq_one_letter_code
_entity_poly.pdbx_strand_id
1 'polypeptide(L)'
;MQTTTVVDYRSEILRGVQFTLGTLISKAYDSSNKSKDISDHITVRLCTKLYKEKSLLVDAPGIFGFVFAVILSLGHRSSVWTNDMTREDRRVLFAANSMFTCLRDHTDLGVGWLLQPTDMRDVIKDCPDCSKLKNTGFKAWWDSGFGQCGKLSSQIPLEDIRHIVRLPHYRNLFSDASSVRRYCGKGCPARLLAYIDEHMESLYHALTKKYQDLKETV
;
A
#
# COMPACT_ATOMS: atom_id res chain seq x y z
N MET A 1 -21.48 -28.82 -4.98
CA MET A 1 -20.90 -27.77 -5.85
C MET A 1 -19.81 -27.05 -5.05
N GLN A 2 -18.55 -27.25 -5.45
CA GLN A 2 -17.32 -26.76 -4.79
C GLN A 2 -16.87 -25.43 -5.43
N THR A 3 -17.58 -24.34 -5.19
CA THR A 3 -17.23 -23.01 -5.72
C THR A 3 -16.32 -22.20 -4.78
N THR A 4 -16.14 -22.65 -3.54
CA THR A 4 -15.38 -21.94 -2.50
C THR A 4 -13.87 -22.06 -2.65
N THR A 5 -13.34 -23.16 -3.19
CA THR A 5 -11.89 -23.42 -3.23
C THR A 5 -11.13 -22.61 -4.30
N VAL A 6 -11.77 -22.28 -5.43
CA VAL A 6 -11.12 -21.58 -6.55
C VAL A 6 -11.04 -20.06 -6.32
N VAL A 7 -12.08 -19.47 -5.72
CA VAL A 7 -12.12 -18.03 -5.41
C VAL A 7 -11.08 -17.67 -4.35
N ASP A 8 -10.92 -18.54 -3.36
CA ASP A 8 -9.97 -18.35 -2.26
C ASP A 8 -8.51 -18.38 -2.79
N TYR A 9 -8.19 -19.38 -3.63
CA TYR A 9 -6.86 -19.51 -4.23
C TYR A 9 -6.46 -18.33 -5.11
N ARG A 10 -7.41 -17.77 -5.89
CA ARG A 10 -7.15 -16.57 -6.70
C ARG A 10 -6.81 -15.37 -5.81
N SER A 11 -7.56 -15.15 -4.73
CA SER A 11 -7.34 -14.05 -3.79
C SER A 11 -5.95 -14.15 -3.14
N GLU A 12 -5.57 -15.34 -2.69
CA GLU A 12 -4.26 -15.60 -2.10
C GLU A 12 -3.11 -15.31 -3.07
N ILE A 13 -3.22 -15.76 -4.33
CA ILE A 13 -2.21 -15.47 -5.37
C ILE A 13 -2.08 -13.97 -5.60
N LEU A 14 -3.20 -13.26 -5.78
CA LEU A 14 -3.17 -11.83 -6.07
C LEU A 14 -2.53 -11.05 -4.93
N ARG A 15 -2.83 -11.41 -3.69
CA ARG A 15 -2.18 -10.85 -2.50
C ARG A 15 -0.68 -11.15 -2.48
N GLY A 16 -0.29 -12.38 -2.79
CA GLY A 16 1.12 -12.78 -2.89
C GLY A 16 1.90 -12.00 -3.96
N VAL A 17 1.28 -11.76 -5.12
CA VAL A 17 1.84 -10.95 -6.20
C VAL A 17 2.02 -9.50 -5.76
N GLN A 18 0.97 -8.89 -5.19
CA GLN A 18 1.01 -7.51 -4.71
C GLN A 18 2.09 -7.32 -3.64
N PHE A 19 2.23 -8.27 -2.72
CA PHE A 19 3.24 -8.24 -1.67
C PHE A 19 4.67 -8.36 -2.23
N THR A 20 4.85 -9.25 -3.20
CA THR A 20 6.12 -9.44 -3.89
C THR A 20 6.51 -8.15 -4.62
N LEU A 21 5.57 -7.56 -5.38
CA LEU A 21 5.77 -6.29 -6.08
C LEU A 21 6.10 -5.16 -5.09
N GLY A 22 5.34 -5.02 -4.00
CA GLY A 22 5.57 -4.01 -2.97
C GLY A 22 6.94 -4.10 -2.31
N THR A 23 7.40 -5.32 -2.02
CA THR A 23 8.73 -5.55 -1.46
C THR A 23 9.82 -5.18 -2.47
N LEU A 24 9.66 -5.58 -3.73
CA LEU A 24 10.61 -5.26 -4.80
C LEU A 24 10.64 -3.76 -5.12
N ILE A 25 9.50 -3.07 -5.05
CA ILE A 25 9.41 -1.62 -5.21
C ILE A 25 10.10 -0.93 -4.05
N SER A 26 9.88 -1.33 -2.80
CA SER A 26 10.54 -0.71 -1.65
C SER A 26 12.06 -0.85 -1.74
N LYS A 27 12.55 -2.02 -2.17
CA LYS A 27 13.97 -2.21 -2.52
C LYS A 27 14.42 -1.28 -3.65
N ALA A 28 13.60 -1.03 -4.67
CA ALA A 28 13.92 -0.05 -5.73
C ALA A 28 14.12 1.37 -5.17
N TYR A 29 13.27 1.80 -4.25
CA TYR A 29 13.39 3.10 -3.56
C TYR A 29 14.65 3.18 -2.69
N ASP A 30 15.00 2.11 -2.00
CA ASP A 30 16.16 2.10 -1.10
C ASP A 30 17.49 1.88 -1.85
N SER A 31 17.45 1.20 -3.01
CA SER A 31 18.62 0.88 -3.84
C SER A 31 18.94 1.92 -4.91
N SER A 32 18.16 3.00 -5.01
CA SER A 32 18.44 4.06 -5.97
C SER A 32 19.80 4.70 -5.65
N ASN A 33 20.83 4.16 -6.28
CA ASN A 33 22.15 4.75 -6.33
C ASN A 33 21.92 6.17 -6.85
N LYS A 34 22.40 7.20 -6.13
CA LYS A 34 21.99 8.62 -6.33
C LYS A 34 22.11 9.15 -7.77
N SER A 35 22.73 8.39 -8.68
CA SER A 35 22.90 8.69 -10.10
C SER A 35 21.91 8.03 -11.07
N LYS A 36 21.08 7.06 -10.65
CA LYS A 36 20.12 6.37 -11.53
C LYS A 36 18.67 6.75 -11.19
N ASP A 37 17.90 7.12 -12.22
CA ASP A 37 16.47 7.36 -12.11
C ASP A 37 15.78 6.06 -11.65
N ILE A 38 14.95 6.14 -10.60
CA ILE A 38 14.17 5.00 -10.09
C ILE A 38 13.27 4.39 -11.17
N SER A 39 12.88 5.19 -12.16
CA SER A 39 12.13 4.80 -13.35
C SER A 39 12.78 3.66 -14.14
N ASP A 40 14.11 3.53 -14.08
CA ASP A 40 14.85 2.50 -14.80
C ASP A 40 14.85 1.15 -14.07
N HIS A 41 14.40 1.11 -12.81
CA HIS A 41 14.39 -0.12 -12.02
C HIS A 41 13.42 -1.14 -12.63
N ILE A 42 13.84 -2.41 -12.74
CA ILE A 42 13.08 -3.46 -13.42
C ILE A 42 11.64 -3.61 -12.88
N THR A 43 11.47 -3.47 -11.57
CA THR A 43 10.16 -3.52 -10.92
C THR A 43 9.27 -2.34 -11.31
N VAL A 44 9.81 -1.13 -11.40
CA VAL A 44 9.06 0.05 -11.85
C VAL A 44 8.64 -0.13 -13.31
N ARG A 45 9.54 -0.61 -14.17
CA ARG A 45 9.22 -0.94 -15.56
C ARG A 45 8.11 -1.99 -15.67
N LEU A 46 8.07 -2.99 -14.77
CA LEU A 46 6.98 -3.96 -14.72
C LEU A 46 5.65 -3.29 -14.34
N CYS A 47 5.62 -2.45 -13.30
CA CYS A 47 4.45 -1.66 -12.94
C CYS A 47 3.99 -0.75 -14.10
N THR A 48 4.92 -0.12 -14.83
CA THR A 48 4.61 0.70 -16.00
C THR A 48 3.94 -0.12 -17.10
N LYS A 49 4.43 -1.33 -17.38
CA LYS A 49 3.77 -2.24 -18.34
C LYS A 49 2.36 -2.63 -17.89
N LEU A 50 2.21 -3.04 -16.63
CA LEU A 50 0.93 -3.39 -16.05
C LEU A 50 -0.07 -2.23 -16.08
N TYR A 51 0.41 -1.00 -15.86
CA TYR A 51 -0.43 0.21 -15.94
C TYR A 51 -0.89 0.49 -17.37
N LYS A 52 -0.01 0.33 -18.37
CA LYS A 52 -0.36 0.48 -19.79
C LYS A 52 -1.34 -0.59 -20.24
N GLU A 53 -1.21 -1.81 -19.70
CA GLU A 53 -2.09 -2.95 -19.94
C GLU A 53 -3.16 -3.09 -18.85
N LYS A 54 -3.64 -1.98 -18.27
CA LYS A 54 -4.63 -1.95 -17.18
C LYS A 54 -5.91 -2.73 -17.43
N SER A 55 -6.28 -3.02 -18.68
CA SER A 55 -7.39 -3.93 -19.01
C SER A 55 -7.19 -5.35 -18.48
N LEU A 56 -5.94 -5.82 -18.35
CA LEU A 56 -5.61 -7.11 -17.75
C LEU A 56 -5.87 -7.16 -16.24
N LEU A 57 -6.01 -6.00 -15.60
CA LEU A 57 -6.21 -5.85 -14.16
C LEU A 57 -7.66 -5.50 -13.79
N VAL A 58 -8.61 -5.61 -14.73
CA VAL A 58 -10.03 -5.29 -14.49
C VAL A 58 -10.62 -6.09 -13.33
N ASP A 59 -10.22 -7.36 -13.19
CA ASP A 59 -10.65 -8.25 -12.11
C ASP A 59 -9.72 -8.21 -10.88
N ALA A 60 -8.68 -7.39 -10.90
CA ALA A 60 -7.70 -7.26 -9.83
C ALA A 60 -7.53 -5.79 -9.38
N PRO A 61 -8.62 -5.14 -8.93
CA PRO A 61 -8.59 -3.74 -8.53
C PRO A 61 -7.58 -3.42 -7.42
N GLY A 62 -7.30 -4.31 -6.48
CA GLY A 62 -6.24 -4.11 -5.49
C GLY A 62 -4.82 -4.03 -6.11
N ILE A 63 -4.56 -4.85 -7.14
CA ILE A 63 -3.28 -4.81 -7.88
C ILE A 63 -3.20 -3.53 -8.71
N PHE A 64 -4.26 -3.19 -9.45
CA PHE A 64 -4.26 -1.96 -10.24
C PHE A 64 -4.09 -0.72 -9.36
N GLY A 65 -4.75 -0.66 -8.21
CA GLY A 65 -4.64 0.47 -7.28
C GLY A 65 -3.25 0.64 -6.71
N PHE A 66 -2.58 -0.48 -6.38
CA PHE A 66 -1.18 -0.48 -6.00
C PHE A 66 -0.29 0.00 -7.15
N VAL A 67 -0.47 -0.53 -8.37
CA VAL A 67 0.28 -0.11 -9.56
C VAL A 67 0.07 1.38 -9.86
N PHE A 68 -1.16 1.87 -9.79
CA PHE A 68 -1.49 3.28 -9.94
C PHE A 68 -0.77 4.14 -8.90
N ALA A 69 -0.76 3.73 -7.63
CA ALA A 69 0.01 4.43 -6.58
C ALA A 69 1.52 4.48 -6.90
N VAL A 70 2.08 3.36 -7.39
CA VAL A 70 3.50 3.31 -7.83
C VAL A 70 3.74 4.35 -8.93
N ILE A 71 2.97 4.31 -10.02
CA ILE A 71 3.17 5.24 -11.15
C ILE A 71 2.99 6.68 -10.70
N LEU A 72 1.95 6.97 -9.90
CA LEU A 72 1.70 8.29 -9.34
C LEU A 72 2.90 8.79 -8.52
N SER A 73 3.45 7.95 -7.65
CA SER A 73 4.53 8.30 -6.72
C SER A 73 5.87 8.69 -7.39
N LEU A 74 6.06 8.33 -8.67
CA LEU A 74 7.20 8.73 -9.49
C LEU A 74 7.18 10.23 -9.82
N GLY A 75 5.97 10.78 -10.00
CA GLY A 75 5.73 12.18 -10.30
C GLY A 75 6.07 12.62 -11.72
N HIS A 76 5.64 13.83 -12.06
CA HIS A 76 5.65 14.38 -13.42
C HIS A 76 7.03 14.57 -14.06
N ARG A 77 8.11 14.56 -13.27
CA ARG A 77 9.48 14.69 -13.77
C ARG A 77 10.10 13.34 -14.13
N SER A 78 9.45 12.23 -13.79
CA SER A 78 9.94 10.89 -14.11
C SER A 78 9.86 10.62 -15.62
N SER A 79 10.82 9.85 -16.12
CA SER A 79 10.82 9.40 -17.52
C SER A 79 9.57 8.58 -17.85
N VAL A 80 9.01 7.85 -16.88
CA VAL A 80 7.75 7.12 -17.03
C VAL A 80 6.62 8.08 -17.43
N TRP A 81 6.44 9.18 -16.70
CA TRP A 81 5.38 10.13 -17.03
C TRP A 81 5.62 10.81 -18.37
N THR A 82 6.86 11.20 -18.67
CA THR A 82 7.15 11.98 -19.88
C THR A 82 7.14 11.13 -21.15
N ASN A 83 7.61 9.88 -21.08
CA ASN A 83 7.90 9.06 -22.26
C ASN A 83 6.95 7.86 -22.40
N ASP A 84 6.47 7.28 -21.30
CA ASP A 84 5.71 6.02 -21.36
C ASP A 84 4.20 6.19 -21.24
N MET A 85 3.73 7.31 -20.67
CA MET A 85 2.31 7.59 -20.43
C MET A 85 1.66 8.32 -21.60
N THR A 86 0.42 7.94 -21.92
CA THR A 86 -0.39 8.66 -22.92
C THR A 86 -0.75 10.07 -22.44
N ARG A 87 -1.35 10.88 -23.33
CA ARG A 87 -1.82 12.23 -22.94
C ARG A 87 -2.92 12.12 -21.89
N GLU A 88 -3.83 11.18 -22.07
CA GLU A 88 -4.97 10.90 -21.20
C GLU A 88 -4.48 10.41 -19.83
N ASP A 89 -3.53 9.47 -19.80
CA ASP A 89 -2.94 8.98 -18.55
C ASP A 89 -2.28 10.11 -17.76
N ARG A 90 -1.53 10.99 -18.44
CA ARG A 90 -0.90 12.14 -17.79
C ARG A 90 -1.91 13.08 -17.16
N ARG A 91 -3.05 13.35 -17.81
CA ARG A 91 -4.11 14.21 -17.23
C ARG A 91 -4.65 13.63 -15.93
N VAL A 92 -4.96 12.32 -15.94
CA VAL A 92 -5.41 11.61 -14.73
C VAL A 92 -4.34 11.67 -13.63
N LEU A 93 -3.08 11.41 -13.97
CA LEU A 93 -1.97 11.45 -13.01
C LEU A 93 -1.73 12.86 -12.45
N PHE A 94 -1.86 13.92 -13.25
CA PHE A 94 -1.77 15.30 -12.77
C PHE A 94 -2.91 15.66 -11.81
N ALA A 95 -4.15 15.30 -12.16
CA ALA A 95 -5.30 15.53 -11.29
C ALA A 95 -5.17 14.75 -9.97
N ALA A 96 -4.75 13.49 -10.04
CA ALA A 96 -4.43 12.67 -8.87
C ALA A 96 -3.33 13.30 -8.00
N ASN A 97 -2.27 13.81 -8.62
CA ASN A 97 -1.14 14.42 -7.90
C ASN A 97 -1.55 15.68 -7.11
N SER A 98 -2.49 16.47 -7.61
CA SER A 98 -3.08 17.59 -6.86
C SER A 98 -4.09 17.14 -5.82
N MET A 99 -4.84 16.07 -6.09
CA MET A 99 -5.88 15.59 -5.20
C MET A 99 -5.32 14.87 -3.97
N PHE A 100 -4.23 14.11 -4.13
CA PHE A 100 -3.69 13.23 -3.07
C PHE A 100 -2.62 13.89 -2.20
N THR A 101 -2.76 15.19 -1.93
CA THR A 101 -2.05 15.84 -0.81
C THR A 101 -2.88 15.65 0.46
N CYS A 102 -2.22 15.58 1.63
CA CYS A 102 -2.87 15.38 2.91
C CYS A 102 -3.83 14.19 2.93
N LEU A 103 -3.30 12.99 2.65
CA LEU A 103 -4.11 11.77 2.53
C LEU A 103 -5.00 11.48 3.75
N ARG A 104 -4.63 11.97 4.95
CA ARG A 104 -5.45 11.83 6.15
C ARG A 104 -6.85 12.44 6.03
N ASP A 105 -7.04 13.43 5.17
CA ASP A 105 -8.33 14.12 5.00
C ASP A 105 -9.22 13.35 3.99
N HIS A 106 -8.66 12.35 3.28
CA HIS A 106 -9.37 11.45 2.37
C HIS A 106 -9.97 10.26 3.13
N THR A 107 -11.08 10.51 3.82
CA THR A 107 -11.80 9.49 4.60
C THR A 107 -12.26 8.30 3.77
N ASP A 108 -12.51 8.52 2.48
CA ASP A 108 -12.93 7.53 1.50
C ASP A 108 -11.82 6.56 1.04
N LEU A 109 -10.56 6.92 1.26
CA LEU A 109 -9.43 5.99 1.08
C LEU A 109 -9.25 5.04 2.26
N GLY A 110 -9.94 5.29 3.39
CA GLY A 110 -9.86 4.42 4.56
C GLY A 110 -8.47 4.39 5.20
N VAL A 111 -7.69 5.46 5.15
CA VAL A 111 -6.32 5.49 5.75
C VAL A 111 -6.31 5.61 7.28
N GLY A 112 -7.48 5.70 7.93
CA GLY A 112 -7.60 5.92 9.37
C GLY A 112 -6.88 4.88 10.23
N TRP A 113 -6.84 3.62 9.81
CA TRP A 113 -6.14 2.54 10.52
C TRP A 113 -4.63 2.77 10.65
N LEU A 114 -4.02 3.55 9.75
CA LEU A 114 -2.60 3.93 9.83
C LEU A 114 -2.35 5.00 10.90
N LEU A 115 -3.32 5.90 11.08
CA LEU A 115 -3.20 7.08 11.93
C LEU A 115 -3.62 6.79 13.38
N GLN A 116 -4.62 5.94 13.54
CA GLN A 116 -5.17 5.54 14.82
C GLN A 116 -5.35 4.02 14.83
N PRO A 117 -4.35 3.25 15.28
CA PRO A 117 -4.47 1.79 15.38
C PRO A 117 -5.34 1.36 16.58
N THR A 118 -6.31 2.18 16.98
CA THR A 118 -7.19 1.93 18.13
C THR A 118 -8.06 0.70 17.88
N ASP A 119 -8.56 0.56 16.65
CA ASP A 119 -9.37 -0.59 16.20
C ASP A 119 -8.59 -1.91 16.24
N MET A 120 -7.25 -1.85 16.15
CA MET A 120 -6.41 -3.06 16.25
C MET A 120 -6.37 -3.63 17.66
N ARG A 121 -6.68 -2.83 18.68
CA ARG A 121 -6.86 -3.37 20.04
C ARG A 121 -8.04 -4.31 20.08
N ASP A 122 -9.11 -3.99 19.35
CA ASP A 122 -10.28 -4.86 19.26
C ASP A 122 -9.96 -6.16 18.51
N VAL A 123 -9.04 -6.12 17.54
CA VAL A 123 -8.56 -7.32 16.84
C VAL A 123 -7.81 -8.27 17.78
N ILE A 124 -7.07 -7.72 18.76
CA ILE A 124 -6.25 -8.50 19.69
C ILE A 124 -6.82 -8.58 21.11
N LYS A 125 -8.06 -8.11 21.35
CA LYS A 125 -8.65 -8.06 22.70
C LYS A 125 -8.79 -9.45 23.33
N ASP A 126 -9.06 -10.45 22.49
CA ASP A 126 -9.23 -11.84 22.92
C ASP A 126 -7.90 -12.59 23.04
N CYS A 127 -6.77 -11.91 22.86
CA CYS A 127 -5.45 -12.51 22.95
C CYS A 127 -4.94 -12.46 24.40
N PRO A 128 -4.85 -13.62 25.09
CA PRO A 128 -4.60 -13.66 26.54
C PRO A 128 -3.31 -12.95 26.94
N ASP A 129 -2.26 -13.07 26.12
CA ASP A 129 -0.96 -12.45 26.38
C ASP A 129 -0.82 -11.05 25.78
N CYS A 130 -1.60 -10.70 24.74
CA CYS A 130 -1.56 -9.34 24.19
C CYS A 130 -2.18 -8.31 25.12
N SER A 131 -3.09 -8.72 26.02
CA SER A 131 -3.66 -7.87 27.06
C SER A 131 -2.60 -7.23 27.97
N LYS A 132 -1.41 -7.86 28.06
CA LYS A 132 -0.26 -7.38 28.84
C LYS A 132 0.59 -6.35 28.08
N LEU A 133 0.38 -6.16 26.76
CA LEU A 133 0.98 -5.04 26.05
C LEU A 133 0.38 -3.75 26.60
N LYS A 134 1.13 -3.09 27.48
CA LYS A 134 0.86 -1.68 27.84
C LYS A 134 0.80 -0.85 26.56
N ASN A 135 0.08 0.27 26.60
CA ASN A 135 -0.06 1.23 25.50
C ASN A 135 1.28 1.56 24.80
N THR A 136 2.36 1.65 25.59
CA THR A 136 3.72 1.95 25.10
C THR A 136 4.34 0.80 24.30
N GLY A 137 4.08 -0.45 24.68
CA GLY A 137 4.61 -1.63 23.98
C GLY A 137 3.96 -1.83 22.61
N PHE A 138 2.63 -1.67 22.54
CA PHE A 138 1.91 -1.82 21.26
C PHE A 138 2.28 -0.70 20.31
N LYS A 139 2.32 0.55 20.79
CA LYS A 139 2.76 1.69 19.99
C LYS A 139 4.17 1.48 19.45
N ALA A 140 5.13 1.06 20.28
CA ALA A 140 6.49 0.80 19.82
C ALA A 140 6.57 -0.34 18.77
N TRP A 141 5.68 -1.33 18.86
CA TRP A 141 5.58 -2.39 17.86
C TRP A 141 4.97 -1.86 16.55
N TRP A 142 3.89 -1.10 16.62
CA TRP A 142 3.30 -0.40 15.48
C TRP A 142 4.30 0.50 14.77
N ASP A 143 4.96 1.37 15.54
CA ASP A 143 5.92 2.36 15.06
C ASP A 143 7.13 1.68 14.37
N SER A 144 7.48 0.44 14.75
CA SER A 144 8.57 -0.30 14.11
C SER A 144 8.30 -0.70 12.66
N GLY A 145 7.02 -0.83 12.27
CA GLY A 145 6.62 -1.07 10.89
C GLY A 145 6.09 0.19 10.21
N PHE A 146 5.05 0.79 10.80
CA PHE A 146 4.25 1.84 10.18
C PHE A 146 4.55 3.25 10.70
N GLY A 147 5.47 3.40 11.66
CA GLY A 147 5.81 4.73 12.20
C GLY A 147 6.31 5.70 11.13
N GLN A 148 6.84 5.19 10.03
CA GLN A 148 7.28 5.99 8.88
C GLN A 148 6.13 6.65 8.12
N CYS A 149 4.90 6.11 8.16
CA CYS A 149 3.73 6.75 7.54
C CYS A 149 3.40 8.11 8.17
N GLY A 150 3.92 8.37 9.38
CA GLY A 150 3.73 9.64 10.07
C GLY A 150 2.25 9.96 10.27
N LYS A 151 1.84 11.16 9.85
CA LYS A 151 0.46 11.66 9.97
C LYS A 151 -0.31 11.65 8.65
N LEU A 152 0.32 11.27 7.55
CA LEU A 152 -0.23 11.37 6.18
C LEU A 152 -0.88 12.74 5.93
N SER A 153 -0.21 13.81 6.35
CA SER A 153 -0.73 15.18 6.33
C SER A 153 0.19 16.11 5.55
N SER A 154 0.93 15.58 4.58
CA SER A 154 1.89 16.39 3.84
C SER A 154 1.17 17.25 2.80
N GLN A 155 1.51 18.53 2.78
CA GLN A 155 1.12 19.46 1.72
C GLN A 155 2.01 19.32 0.49
N ILE A 156 3.11 18.57 0.59
CA ILE A 156 4.03 18.33 -0.51
C ILE A 156 3.44 17.21 -1.39
N PRO A 157 3.23 17.45 -2.69
CA PRO A 157 2.70 16.43 -3.59
C PRO A 157 3.51 15.13 -3.53
N LEU A 158 2.79 14.01 -3.57
CA LEU A 158 3.32 12.64 -3.61
C LEU A 158 3.98 12.13 -2.32
N GLU A 159 4.27 12.98 -1.33
CA GLU A 159 4.97 12.54 -0.13
C GLU A 159 4.17 11.46 0.62
N ASP A 160 2.89 11.72 0.90
CA ASP A 160 2.02 10.75 1.54
C ASP A 160 1.82 9.48 0.67
N ILE A 161 1.68 9.65 -0.65
CA ILE A 161 1.54 8.52 -1.58
C ILE A 161 2.78 7.61 -1.60
N ARG A 162 3.99 8.15 -1.43
CA ARG A 162 5.20 7.33 -1.31
C ARG A 162 5.16 6.41 -0.08
N HIS A 163 4.51 6.83 1.01
CA HIS A 163 4.28 5.94 2.15
C HIS A 163 3.26 4.84 1.81
N ILE A 164 2.21 5.16 1.04
CA ILE A 164 1.22 4.17 0.59
C ILE A 164 1.85 3.07 -0.27
N VAL A 165 2.76 3.43 -1.17
CA VAL A 165 3.50 2.47 -1.99
C VAL A 165 4.40 1.55 -1.15
N ARG A 166 4.88 2.02 0.00
CA ARG A 166 5.77 1.28 0.91
C ARG A 166 5.04 0.43 1.96
N LEU A 167 3.71 0.45 2.03
CA LEU A 167 2.94 -0.34 3.01
C LEU A 167 3.30 -1.84 3.05
N PRO A 168 3.50 -2.55 1.91
CA PRO A 168 3.92 -3.96 1.95
C PRO A 168 5.26 -4.17 2.66
N HIS A 169 6.18 -3.21 2.54
CA HIS A 169 7.44 -3.26 3.28
C HIS A 169 7.25 -2.95 4.77
N TYR A 170 6.42 -1.97 5.11
CA TYR A 170 6.09 -1.67 6.51
C TYR A 170 5.40 -2.85 7.21
N ARG A 171 4.53 -3.57 6.49
CA ARG A 171 3.90 -4.81 6.96
C ARG A 171 4.92 -5.93 7.19
N ASN A 172 5.96 -6.05 6.34
CA ASN A 172 7.08 -6.98 6.58
C ASN A 172 7.84 -6.63 7.87
N LEU A 173 8.24 -5.36 8.03
CA LEU A 173 8.94 -4.89 9.22
C LEU A 173 8.12 -5.15 10.49
N PHE A 174 6.81 -4.90 10.42
CA PHE A 174 5.88 -5.18 11.51
C PHE A 174 5.82 -6.69 11.86
N SER A 175 5.76 -7.56 10.84
CA SER A 175 5.79 -9.01 10.97
C SER A 175 7.11 -9.49 11.60
N ASP A 176 8.24 -8.98 11.14
CA ASP A 176 9.56 -9.36 11.65
C ASP A 176 9.71 -8.93 13.11
N ALA A 177 9.30 -7.71 13.44
CA ALA A 177 9.29 -7.22 14.82
C ALA A 177 8.40 -8.09 15.74
N SER A 178 7.31 -8.65 15.21
CA SER A 178 6.44 -9.56 15.95
C SER A 178 7.10 -10.91 16.27
N SER A 179 7.98 -11.40 15.39
CA SER A 179 8.68 -12.67 15.57
C SER A 179 9.74 -12.61 16.68
N VAL A 180 10.38 -11.44 16.84
CA VAL A 180 11.40 -11.18 17.86
C VAL A 180 10.76 -10.96 19.24
N ARG A 181 9.55 -10.41 19.27
CA ARG A 181 8.87 -9.96 20.48
C ARG A 181 7.78 -10.95 20.90
N ARG A 182 8.05 -11.76 21.94
CA ARG A 182 7.07 -12.70 22.54
C ARG A 182 5.96 -12.00 23.35
N TYR A 183 5.44 -10.87 22.87
CA TYR A 183 4.44 -10.09 23.60
C TYR A 183 3.03 -10.66 23.48
N CYS A 184 2.79 -11.58 22.57
CA CYS A 184 1.47 -12.11 22.26
C CYS A 184 1.48 -13.64 22.14
N GLY A 185 0.36 -14.27 22.50
CA GLY A 185 0.15 -15.70 22.40
C GLY A 185 0.14 -16.16 20.94
N LYS A 186 0.22 -17.48 20.73
CA LYS A 186 0.19 -18.07 19.38
C LYS A 186 -1.07 -17.63 18.63
N GLY A 187 -0.92 -17.18 17.37
CA GLY A 187 -2.02 -16.82 16.47
C GLY A 187 -2.40 -15.34 16.45
N CYS A 188 -2.09 -14.56 17.48
CA CYS A 188 -2.45 -13.13 17.53
C CYS A 188 -1.71 -12.25 16.50
N PRO A 189 -0.39 -12.42 16.28
CA PRO A 189 0.29 -11.74 15.19
C PRO A 189 -0.34 -12.04 13.82
N ALA A 190 -0.80 -13.28 13.59
CA ALA A 190 -1.44 -13.65 12.34
C ALA A 190 -2.78 -12.93 12.13
N ARG A 191 -3.63 -12.81 13.18
CA ARG A 191 -4.89 -12.05 13.11
C ARG A 191 -4.64 -10.57 12.81
N LEU A 192 -3.63 -9.98 13.44
CA LEU A 192 -3.29 -8.58 13.21
C LEU A 192 -2.70 -8.35 11.82
N LEU A 193 -1.86 -9.25 11.32
CA LEU A 193 -1.38 -9.21 9.95
C LEU A 193 -2.52 -9.36 8.94
N ALA A 194 -3.49 -10.26 9.19
CA ALA A 194 -4.67 -10.39 8.34
C ALA A 194 -5.50 -9.09 8.30
N TYR A 195 -5.70 -8.45 9.45
CA TYR A 195 -6.36 -7.14 9.53
C TYR A 195 -5.62 -6.07 8.70
N ILE A 196 -4.30 -5.99 8.83
CA ILE A 196 -3.46 -5.07 8.06
C ILE A 196 -3.59 -5.36 6.56
N ASP A 197 -3.51 -6.63 6.17
CA ASP A 197 -3.59 -7.06 4.77
C ASP A 197 -4.96 -6.69 4.15
N GLU A 198 -6.05 -6.85 4.90
CA GLU A 198 -7.41 -6.45 4.49
C GLU A 198 -7.55 -4.93 4.29
N HIS A 199 -6.97 -4.15 5.20
CA HIS A 199 -7.04 -2.69 5.13
C HIS A 199 -6.15 -2.11 4.02
N MET A 200 -4.97 -2.69 3.82
CA MET A 200 -4.12 -2.36 2.67
C MET A 200 -4.85 -2.67 1.36
N GLU A 201 -5.48 -3.84 1.25
CA GLU A 201 -6.22 -4.21 0.05
C GLU A 201 -7.41 -3.28 -0.20
N SER A 202 -8.16 -2.93 0.84
CA SER A 202 -9.27 -1.97 0.77
C SER A 202 -8.81 -0.59 0.31
N LEU A 203 -7.68 -0.11 0.81
CA LEU A 203 -7.06 1.15 0.38
C LEU A 203 -6.70 1.12 -1.11
N TYR A 204 -6.07 0.04 -1.60
CA TYR A 204 -5.74 -0.05 -3.01
C TYR A 204 -6.99 -0.16 -3.90
N HIS A 205 -8.04 -0.85 -3.45
CA HIS A 205 -9.33 -0.82 -4.13
C HIS A 205 -9.90 0.61 -4.21
N ALA A 206 -9.81 1.39 -3.14
CA ALA A 206 -10.28 2.77 -3.13
C ALA A 206 -9.48 3.65 -4.10
N LEU A 207 -8.17 3.44 -4.22
CA LEU A 207 -7.33 4.11 -5.22
C LEU A 207 -7.72 3.76 -6.66
N THR A 208 -8.12 2.51 -6.92
CA THR A 208 -8.66 2.12 -8.23
C THR A 208 -9.96 2.84 -8.56
N LYS A 209 -10.87 2.96 -7.59
CA LYS A 209 -12.11 3.74 -7.77
C LYS A 209 -11.79 5.21 -8.08
N LYS A 210 -10.87 5.82 -7.35
CA LYS A 210 -10.42 7.20 -7.62
C LYS A 210 -9.83 7.38 -9.00
N TYR A 211 -9.04 6.42 -9.47
CA TYR A 211 -8.54 6.44 -10.82
C TYR A 211 -9.69 6.44 -11.86
N GLN A 212 -10.72 5.61 -11.65
CA GLN A 212 -11.89 5.54 -12.53
C GLN A 212 -12.64 6.88 -12.54
N ASP A 213 -12.93 7.45 -11.37
CA ASP A 213 -13.61 8.74 -11.23
C ASP A 213 -12.83 9.87 -11.94
N LEU A 214 -11.50 9.89 -11.77
CA LEU A 214 -10.64 10.87 -12.43
C LEU A 214 -10.65 10.70 -13.95
N LYS A 215 -10.58 9.46 -14.44
CA LYS A 215 -10.58 9.15 -15.87
C LYS A 215 -11.86 9.63 -16.57
N GLU A 216 -12.99 9.63 -15.86
CA GLU A 216 -14.27 10.11 -16.38
C GLU A 216 -14.40 11.64 -16.36
N THR A 217 -13.62 12.32 -15.54
CA THR A 217 -13.75 13.77 -15.28
C THR A 217 -12.72 14.66 -16.00
N VAL A 218 -11.63 14.09 -16.56
CA VAL A 218 -10.51 14.85 -17.18
C VAL A 218 -10.35 14.71 -18.70
#